data_AF-A0A1G2F2J0-F1
#
_entry.id   AF-A0A1G2F2J0-F1
#
_cell.length_a   1.000
_cell.length_b   1.000
_cell.length_c   1.000
_cell.angle_alpha   90.00
_cell.angle_beta   90.00
_cell.angle_gamma   90.00
#
_symmetry.space_group_name_H-M   'P 1'
#
loop_
_entity.id
_entity.type
_entity.pdbx_description
1 polymer ?
#
loop_
_entity_poly.entity_id
_entity_poly.type
_entity_poly.pdbx_seq_one_letter_code
_entity_poly.pdbx_strand_id
1 'polypeptide(L)'
;MGHNVVREIVEERKKNGPYKTMADFLSRLAPTKERTAVINKKSLESLIRAGAFDKLAPRTDLLEQLESLLEFSRQAQKTRNFGQTSLFGEETTICNNHLLFSNNHNGRKLHSDEIQWEKELLGMYISDHPLAQHQDFLKGKIVKIKDLSKQSRIAKVKIAGVITKITKFITKSGKPMLFVTLEDLTGRIETLVFAGLLERNPIIWQEGKIILLTGKLTDRDEEQIKILCDEAEELKTQ
;
A
#
# COMPACT_ATOMS: atom_id res chain seq x y z
N MET A 1 9.75 -1.07 11.24
CA MET A 1 10.12 0.10 12.06
C MET A 1 10.24 -0.29 13.51
N GLY A 2 11.24 0.20 14.25
CA GLY A 2 11.40 -0.09 15.68
C GLY A 2 10.47 0.76 16.54
N HIS A 3 9.88 0.17 17.60
CA HIS A 3 8.92 0.82 18.50
C HIS A 3 9.44 2.14 19.10
N ASN A 4 10.72 2.18 19.50
CA ASN A 4 11.33 3.37 20.11
C ASN A 4 11.37 4.57 19.16
N VAL A 5 11.68 4.34 17.87
CA VAL A 5 11.70 5.41 16.85
C VAL A 5 10.32 6.04 16.71
N VAL A 6 9.28 5.21 16.65
CA VAL A 6 7.89 5.67 16.52
C VAL A 6 7.46 6.49 17.73
N ARG A 7 7.79 6.03 18.94
CA ARG A 7 7.48 6.76 20.18
C ARG A 7 8.11 8.16 20.17
N GLU A 8 9.40 8.26 19.81
CA GLU A 8 10.11 9.54 19.76
C GLU A 8 9.50 10.49 18.71
N ILE A 9 9.13 9.99 17.53
CA ILE A 9 8.41 10.77 16.50
C ILE A 9 7.11 11.37 17.07
N VAL A 10 6.32 10.55 17.76
CA VAL A 10 5.02 10.98 18.28
C VAL A 10 5.18 11.97 19.43
N GLU A 11 6.11 11.73 20.36
CA GLU A 11 6.37 12.60 21.50
C GLU A 11 6.92 13.96 21.06
N GLU A 12 7.86 13.98 20.12
CA GLU A 12 8.41 15.22 19.57
C GLU A 12 7.33 16.04 18.89
N ARG A 13 6.47 15.40 18.07
CA ARG A 13 5.34 16.08 17.41
C ARG A 13 4.31 16.61 18.41
N LYS A 14 4.05 15.89 19.52
CA LYS A 14 3.14 16.36 20.59
C LYS A 14 3.69 17.59 21.32
N LYS A 15 5.01 17.65 21.54
CA LYS A 15 5.67 18.76 22.22
C LYS A 15 5.82 19.99 21.34
N ASN A 16 6.24 19.81 20.08
CA ASN A 16 6.68 20.89 19.19
C ASN A 16 5.74 21.15 17.99
N GLY A 17 4.58 20.50 17.97
CA GLY A 17 3.58 20.63 16.91
C GLY A 17 3.90 19.83 15.64
N PRO A 18 3.10 20.01 14.57
CA PRO A 18 3.26 19.26 13.32
C PRO A 18 4.57 19.60 12.60
N TYR A 19 5.13 18.61 11.92
CA TYR A 19 6.28 18.80 11.04
C TYR A 19 5.87 19.59 9.80
N LYS A 20 6.66 20.63 9.46
CA LYS A 20 6.35 21.53 8.34
C LYS A 20 7.00 21.10 7.03
N THR A 21 8.20 20.53 7.11
CA THR A 21 9.01 20.09 5.96
C THR A 21 9.78 18.84 6.31
N MET A 22 10.34 18.17 5.30
CA MET A 22 11.21 17.00 5.54
C MET A 22 12.48 17.38 6.31
N ALA A 23 13.05 18.56 6.04
CA ALA A 23 14.18 19.10 6.79
C ALA A 23 13.82 19.36 8.27
N ASP A 24 12.62 19.89 8.54
CA ASP A 24 12.09 20.10 9.88
C ASP A 24 11.89 18.76 10.62
N PHE A 25 11.38 17.73 9.94
CA PHE A 25 11.28 16.38 10.49
C PHE A 25 12.65 15.80 10.88
N LEU A 26 13.61 15.80 9.96
CA LEU A 26 14.94 15.21 10.17
C LEU A 26 15.76 15.97 11.22
N SER A 27 15.69 17.30 11.23
CA SER A 27 16.40 18.12 12.21
C SER A 27 15.85 18.00 13.63
N ARG A 28 14.53 17.85 13.81
CA ARG A 28 13.92 17.62 15.13
C ARG A 28 14.20 16.23 15.70
N LEU A 29 14.32 15.24 14.83
CA LEU A 29 14.60 13.85 15.19
C LEU A 29 16.08 13.48 15.20
N ALA A 30 16.98 14.44 15.01
CA ALA A 30 18.39 14.25 15.29
C ALA A 30 18.56 13.78 16.76
N PRO A 31 19.42 12.76 17.03
CA PRO A 31 19.65 12.27 18.37
C PRO A 31 20.08 13.39 19.31
N THR A 32 19.61 13.30 20.54
CA THR A 32 19.95 14.18 21.65
C THR A 32 20.33 13.33 22.85
N LYS A 33 20.75 13.95 23.96
CA LYS A 33 21.00 13.20 25.21
C LYS A 33 19.79 12.39 25.68
N GLU A 34 18.58 12.82 25.32
CA GLU A 34 17.31 12.19 25.68
C GLU A 34 16.71 11.31 24.56
N ARG A 35 17.20 11.45 23.32
CA ARG A 35 16.70 10.77 22.12
C ARG A 35 17.83 10.01 21.44
N THR A 36 17.79 8.70 21.47
CA THR A 36 18.86 7.85 20.92
C THR A 36 18.45 7.17 19.62
N ALA A 37 17.18 7.26 19.23
CA ALA A 37 16.69 6.61 18.03
C ALA A 37 17.23 7.29 16.77
N VAL A 38 18.12 6.61 16.06
CA VAL A 38 18.58 7.03 14.74
C VAL A 38 17.64 6.47 13.69
N ILE A 39 17.04 7.35 12.89
CA ILE A 39 16.33 6.93 11.68
C ILE A 39 17.36 6.43 10.67
N ASN A 40 17.34 5.13 10.40
CA ASN A 40 18.18 4.52 9.36
C ASN A 40 17.49 4.58 7.98
N LYS A 41 18.26 4.32 6.92
CA LYS A 41 17.77 4.33 5.53
C LYS A 41 16.49 3.51 5.34
N LYS A 42 16.51 2.25 5.80
CA LYS A 42 15.36 1.32 5.69
C LYS A 42 14.12 1.85 6.40
N SER A 43 14.31 2.51 7.54
CA SER A 43 13.24 3.15 8.30
C SER A 43 12.64 4.31 7.52
N LEU A 44 13.47 5.24 7.05
CA LEU A 44 13.01 6.40 6.29
C LEU A 44 12.27 5.97 5.01
N GLU A 45 12.82 5.02 4.27
CA GLU A 45 12.22 4.43 3.06
C GLU A 45 10.85 3.79 3.35
N SER A 46 10.73 3.06 4.46
CA SER A 46 9.47 2.44 4.87
C SER A 46 8.41 3.48 5.23
N LEU A 47 8.77 4.60 5.89
CA LEU A 47 7.83 5.69 6.19
C LEU A 47 7.36 6.40 4.92
N ILE A 48 8.28 6.66 3.99
CA ILE A 48 7.96 7.29 2.70
C ILE A 48 6.99 6.41 1.92
N ARG A 49 7.33 5.12 1.76
CA ARG A 49 6.48 4.17 1.03
C ARG A 49 5.13 3.90 1.70
N ALA A 50 5.06 3.97 3.02
CA ALA A 50 3.80 3.87 3.78
C ALA A 50 2.95 5.14 3.73
N GLY A 51 3.42 6.22 3.10
CA GLY A 51 2.68 7.47 2.96
C GLY A 51 2.71 8.39 4.18
N ALA A 52 3.63 8.18 5.13
CA ALA A 52 3.72 9.01 6.33
C ALA A 52 4.05 10.48 6.05
N PHE A 53 4.61 10.76 4.86
CA PHE A 53 5.05 12.08 4.42
C PHE A 53 4.26 12.64 3.22
N ASP A 54 3.13 12.04 2.84
CA ASP A 54 2.36 12.45 1.65
C ASP A 54 1.88 13.91 1.71
N LYS A 55 1.77 14.49 2.91
CA LYS A 55 1.46 15.91 3.12
C LYS A 55 2.66 16.85 2.95
N LEU A 56 3.88 16.32 2.96
CA LEU A 56 5.12 17.09 2.88
C LEU A 56 5.69 17.11 1.46
N ALA A 57 5.65 15.98 0.76
CA ALA A 57 6.19 15.81 -0.59
C ALA A 57 5.72 14.48 -1.23
N PRO A 58 5.86 14.27 -2.55
CA PRO A 58 5.49 13.03 -3.21
C PRO A 58 6.46 11.93 -2.81
N ARG A 59 5.97 10.69 -2.78
CA ARG A 59 6.81 9.55 -2.37
C ARG A 59 7.98 9.34 -3.35
N THR A 60 7.76 9.56 -4.65
CA THR A 60 8.81 9.47 -5.69
C THR A 60 9.98 10.41 -5.40
N ASP A 61 9.69 11.69 -5.18
CA ASP A 61 10.70 12.71 -5.00
C ASP A 61 11.48 12.47 -3.70
N LEU A 62 10.77 12.04 -2.63
CA LEU A 62 11.38 11.67 -1.36
C LEU A 62 12.31 10.45 -1.48
N LEU A 63 11.96 9.48 -2.33
CA LEU A 63 12.79 8.29 -2.59
C LEU A 63 14.00 8.62 -3.46
N GLU A 64 13.86 9.47 -4.47
CA GLU A 64 14.97 9.95 -5.30
C GLU A 64 15.99 10.74 -4.48
N GLN A 65 15.52 11.58 -3.56
CA GLN A 65 16.37 12.41 -2.70
C GLN A 65 16.77 11.71 -1.37
N LEU A 66 16.50 10.41 -1.23
CA LEU A 66 16.68 9.69 0.03
C LEU A 66 18.12 9.77 0.58
N GLU A 67 19.14 9.66 -0.28
CA GLU A 67 20.53 9.76 0.14
C GLU A 67 20.89 11.15 0.65
N SER A 68 20.46 12.20 -0.06
CA SER A 68 20.65 13.59 0.34
C SER A 68 19.94 13.90 1.66
N LEU A 69 18.74 13.35 1.87
CA LEU A 69 18.00 13.46 3.14
C LEU A 69 18.76 12.79 4.30
N LEU A 70 19.36 11.61 4.08
CA LEU A 70 20.15 10.93 5.10
C LEU A 70 21.45 11.68 5.42
N GLU A 71 22.09 12.26 4.41
CA GLU A 71 23.27 13.11 4.60
C GLU A 71 22.94 14.37 5.41
N PHE A 72 21.85 15.06 5.06
CA PHE A 72 21.33 16.20 5.81
C PHE A 72 21.05 15.83 7.28
N SER A 73 20.40 14.68 7.51
CA SER A 73 20.18 14.17 8.86
C SER A 73 21.50 14.02 9.61
N ARG A 74 22.52 13.37 9.03
CA ARG A 74 23.84 13.20 9.67
C ARG A 74 24.52 14.52 9.97
N GLN A 75 24.42 15.51 9.08
CA GLN A 75 24.99 16.83 9.28
C GLN A 75 24.31 17.56 10.45
N ALA A 76 22.97 17.54 10.50
CA ALA A 76 22.20 18.12 11.61
C ALA A 76 22.58 17.49 12.96
N GLN A 77 22.88 16.19 13.00
CA GLN A 77 23.37 15.49 14.20
C GLN A 77 24.74 16.01 14.63
N LYS A 78 25.68 16.16 13.69
CA LYS A 78 27.03 16.67 13.97
C LYS A 78 26.98 18.10 14.51
N THR A 79 26.26 19.00 13.85
CA THR A 79 26.14 20.40 14.27
C THR A 79 25.60 20.53 15.70
N ARG A 80 24.64 19.69 16.08
CA ARG A 80 24.03 19.73 17.41
C ARG A 80 24.93 19.14 18.51
N ASN A 81 25.66 18.07 18.21
CA ASN A 81 26.53 17.41 19.19
C ASN A 81 27.82 18.17 19.46
N PHE A 82 28.38 18.86 18.47
CA PHE A 82 29.66 19.54 18.60
C PHE A 82 29.58 20.98 19.10
N GLY A 83 28.37 21.53 19.33
CA GLY A 83 28.19 22.88 19.88
C GLY A 83 28.83 24.00 19.07
N GLN A 84 29.35 23.69 17.87
CA GLN A 84 30.03 24.63 17.01
C GLN A 84 28.96 25.37 16.22
N THR A 85 28.53 26.51 16.79
CA THR A 85 27.98 27.60 15.99
C THR A 85 29.00 27.90 14.91
N SER A 86 28.71 27.51 13.66
CA SER A 86 29.48 27.98 12.53
C SER A 86 29.46 29.51 12.60
N LEU A 87 30.62 30.10 12.88
CA LEU A 87 30.81 31.55 12.99
C LEU A 87 30.66 32.26 11.62
N PHE A 88 30.37 31.49 10.57
CA PHE A 88 29.97 31.91 9.24
C PHE A 88 28.51 31.48 9.03
N GLY A 89 27.59 32.31 9.50
CA GLY A 89 26.14 32.10 9.42
C GLY A 89 25.55 32.26 8.02
N GLU A 90 26.17 31.67 7.00
CA GLU A 90 25.66 31.67 5.62
C GLU A 90 25.31 30.27 5.08
N GLU A 91 25.69 29.16 5.74
CA GLU A 91 25.46 27.83 5.18
C GLU A 91 24.16 27.13 5.59
N THR A 92 23.39 27.69 6.54
CA THR A 92 22.05 27.12 6.85
C THR A 92 21.07 27.32 5.69
N THR A 93 21.38 28.24 4.78
CA THR A 93 20.60 28.52 3.57
C THR A 93 20.90 27.53 2.43
N ILE A 94 22.07 26.89 2.41
CA ILE A 94 22.51 26.05 1.29
C ILE A 94 21.69 24.74 1.21
N CYS A 95 21.25 24.17 2.34
CA CYS A 95 20.47 22.93 2.32
C CYS A 95 18.97 23.12 2.05
N ASN A 96 18.40 24.32 2.27
CA ASN A 96 17.00 24.57 1.93
C ASN A 96 16.77 24.59 0.41
N ASN A 97 17.79 24.95 -0.38
CA ASN A 97 17.68 25.01 -1.84
C ASN A 97 17.82 23.66 -2.55
N HIS A 98 18.29 22.60 -1.88
CA HIS A 98 18.45 21.27 -2.49
C HIS A 98 17.26 20.32 -2.26
N LEU A 99 16.40 20.63 -1.30
CA LEU A 99 15.16 19.90 -1.04
C LEU A 99 13.97 20.66 -1.62
N LEU A 100 14.07 21.03 -2.90
CA LEU A 100 12.96 21.57 -3.66
C LEU A 100 12.00 20.44 -4.01
N PHE A 101 11.18 20.07 -3.03
CA PHE A 101 9.96 19.34 -3.34
C PHE A 101 9.02 20.33 -4.04
N SER A 102 8.37 19.92 -5.13
CA SER A 102 7.29 20.73 -5.71
C SER A 102 6.27 21.02 -4.59
N ASN A 103 5.61 22.17 -4.52
CA ASN A 103 4.74 22.49 -3.37
C ASN A 103 3.26 22.11 -3.61
N ASN A 104 2.97 21.36 -4.67
CA ASN A 104 1.59 21.12 -5.11
C ASN A 104 1.33 19.64 -5.42
N HIS A 105 0.93 18.87 -4.41
CA HIS A 105 0.60 17.44 -4.56
C HIS A 105 -0.71 17.02 -3.92
N ASN A 106 -1.40 17.96 -3.26
CA ASN A 106 -2.69 17.67 -2.66
C ASN A 106 -3.67 17.24 -3.76
N GLY A 107 -4.16 15.99 -3.70
CA GLY A 107 -5.09 15.43 -4.68
C GLY A 107 -4.45 14.72 -5.87
N ARG A 108 -3.14 14.44 -5.86
CA ARG A 108 -2.53 13.57 -6.88
C ARG A 108 -3.04 12.14 -6.74
N LYS A 109 -3.42 11.52 -7.86
CA LYS A 109 -3.72 10.09 -7.94
C LYS A 109 -2.41 9.30 -7.78
N LEU A 110 -2.41 8.31 -6.89
CA LEU A 110 -1.24 7.48 -6.66
C LEU A 110 -0.93 6.61 -7.88
N HIS A 111 0.36 6.40 -8.15
CA HIS A 111 0.81 5.45 -9.16
C HIS A 111 0.57 4.00 -8.67
N SER A 112 0.48 3.06 -9.63
CA SER A 112 0.31 1.63 -9.32
C SER A 112 1.36 1.11 -8.33
N ASP A 113 2.59 1.62 -8.41
CA ASP A 113 3.69 1.23 -7.53
C ASP A 113 3.47 1.72 -6.09
N GLU A 114 2.92 2.92 -5.89
CA GLU A 114 2.64 3.47 -4.56
C GLU A 114 1.51 2.68 -3.86
N ILE A 115 0.51 2.27 -4.63
CA ILE A 115 -0.60 1.41 -4.18
C ILE A 115 -0.06 0.02 -3.79
N GLN A 116 0.87 -0.52 -4.57
CA GLN A 116 1.53 -1.78 -4.27
C GLN A 116 2.38 -1.69 -3.00
N TRP A 117 3.11 -0.59 -2.79
CA TRP A 117 3.87 -0.36 -1.56
C TRP A 117 2.99 -0.30 -0.31
N GLU A 118 1.81 0.33 -0.39
CA GLU A 118 0.84 0.30 0.72
C GLU A 118 0.44 -1.14 1.05
N LYS A 119 0.12 -1.95 0.04
CA LYS A 119 -0.24 -3.35 0.25
C LYS A 119 0.87 -4.14 0.91
N GLU A 120 2.11 -3.96 0.46
CA GLU A 120 3.27 -4.69 0.98
C GLU A 120 3.64 -4.27 2.41
N LEU A 121 3.56 -2.98 2.72
CA LEU A 121 4.02 -2.46 4.02
C LEU A 121 2.91 -2.44 5.08
N LEU A 122 1.67 -2.21 4.68
CA LEU A 122 0.52 -2.04 5.57
C LEU A 122 -0.44 -3.24 5.52
N GLY A 123 -0.30 -4.13 4.54
CA GLY A 123 -1.15 -5.32 4.37
C GLY A 123 -2.50 -5.04 3.71
N MET A 124 -2.81 -3.77 3.42
CA MET A 124 -4.09 -3.31 2.87
C MET A 124 -3.89 -2.05 2.01
N TYR A 125 -4.80 -1.86 1.05
CA TYR A 125 -4.88 -0.61 0.27
C TYR A 125 -5.59 0.44 1.13
N ILE A 126 -4.93 1.55 1.45
CA ILE A 126 -5.50 2.62 2.30
C ILE A 126 -6.01 3.76 1.44
N SER A 127 -5.24 4.16 0.43
CA SER A 127 -5.49 5.39 -0.32
C SER A 127 -6.36 5.14 -1.56
N ASP A 128 -6.07 4.10 -2.33
CA ASP A 128 -6.80 3.75 -3.54
C ASP A 128 -6.79 2.24 -3.79
N HIS A 129 -7.96 1.61 -3.82
CA HIS A 129 -8.06 0.20 -4.19
C HIS A 129 -7.93 0.06 -5.71
N PRO A 130 -7.18 -0.91 -6.28
CA PRO A 130 -6.98 -1.01 -7.72
C PRO A 130 -8.28 -1.09 -8.53
N LEU A 131 -9.30 -1.78 -7.99
CA LEU A 131 -10.65 -1.84 -8.57
C LEU A 131 -11.36 -0.48 -8.68
N ALA A 132 -10.96 0.53 -7.90
CA ALA A 132 -11.57 1.86 -7.90
C ALA A 132 -11.55 2.49 -9.31
N GLN A 133 -10.48 2.23 -10.07
CA GLN A 133 -10.31 2.74 -11.44
C GLN A 133 -11.36 2.20 -12.43
N HIS A 134 -11.99 1.07 -12.11
CA HIS A 134 -12.98 0.41 -12.94
C HIS A 134 -14.42 0.58 -12.44
N GLN A 135 -14.66 1.36 -11.38
CA GLN A 135 -15.99 1.47 -10.76
C GLN A 135 -17.07 1.92 -11.75
N ASP A 136 -16.79 2.90 -12.60
CA ASP A 136 -17.76 3.42 -13.57
C ASP A 136 -18.13 2.37 -14.62
N PHE A 137 -17.14 1.62 -15.10
CA PHE A 137 -17.37 0.53 -16.05
C PHE A 137 -18.16 -0.62 -15.45
N LEU A 138 -17.93 -0.91 -14.17
CA LEU A 138 -18.52 -2.02 -13.41
C LEU A 138 -19.88 -1.68 -12.80
N LYS A 139 -20.25 -0.40 -12.73
CA LYS A 139 -21.49 0.08 -12.12
C LYS A 139 -22.70 -0.60 -12.75
N GLY A 140 -23.51 -1.25 -11.91
CA GLY A 140 -24.74 -1.96 -12.34
C GLY A 140 -24.50 -3.30 -13.04
N LYS A 141 -23.24 -3.72 -13.25
CA LYS A 141 -22.90 -5.00 -13.91
C LYS A 141 -22.40 -6.07 -12.94
N ILE A 142 -22.07 -5.69 -11.70
CA ILE A 142 -21.52 -6.58 -10.68
C ILE A 142 -22.26 -6.45 -9.35
N VAL A 143 -22.16 -7.51 -8.55
CA VAL A 143 -22.58 -7.55 -7.15
C VAL A 143 -21.35 -7.29 -6.27
N LYS A 144 -21.51 -6.49 -5.21
CA LYS A 144 -20.46 -6.25 -4.21
C LYS A 144 -20.33 -7.46 -3.29
N ILE A 145 -19.11 -7.79 -2.86
CA ILE A 145 -18.85 -8.97 -2.02
C ILE A 145 -19.71 -8.94 -0.75
N LYS A 146 -19.82 -7.79 -0.07
CA LYS A 146 -20.65 -7.65 1.14
C LYS A 146 -22.14 -7.97 0.96
N ASP A 147 -22.64 -7.87 -0.27
CA ASP A 147 -24.06 -8.05 -0.60
C ASP A 147 -24.36 -9.45 -1.15
N LEU A 148 -23.33 -10.32 -1.26
CA LEU A 148 -23.49 -11.70 -1.73
C LEU A 148 -24.34 -12.55 -0.79
N SER A 149 -24.30 -12.29 0.52
CA SER A 149 -25.15 -12.98 1.50
C SER A 149 -26.64 -12.74 1.30
N LYS A 150 -27.01 -11.65 0.60
CA LYS A 150 -28.40 -11.30 0.27
C LYS A 150 -28.87 -11.92 -1.05
N GLN A 151 -27.95 -12.50 -1.83
CA GLN A 151 -28.29 -13.10 -3.11
C GLN A 151 -28.87 -14.51 -2.91
N SER A 152 -29.74 -14.92 -3.84
CA SER A 152 -30.22 -16.30 -3.86
C SER A 152 -29.05 -17.25 -4.06
N ARG A 153 -28.98 -18.30 -3.23
CA ARG A 153 -27.89 -19.27 -3.21
C ARG A 153 -27.71 -20.05 -4.52
N ILE A 154 -28.74 -20.06 -5.37
CA ILE A 154 -28.75 -20.74 -6.68
C ILE A 154 -28.37 -19.76 -7.81
N ALA A 155 -28.34 -18.46 -7.54
CA ALA A 155 -28.09 -17.45 -8.55
C ALA A 155 -26.62 -17.46 -9.01
N LYS A 156 -26.43 -17.30 -10.31
CA LYS A 156 -25.13 -16.90 -10.85
C LYS A 156 -24.89 -15.45 -10.44
N VAL A 157 -23.74 -15.19 -9.83
CA VAL A 157 -23.29 -13.86 -9.45
C VAL A 157 -22.11 -13.46 -10.30
N LYS A 158 -22.03 -12.16 -10.60
CA LYS A 158 -20.89 -11.55 -11.28
C LYS A 158 -20.24 -10.58 -10.31
N ILE A 159 -18.96 -10.77 -10.03
CA ILE A 159 -18.17 -9.95 -9.13
C ILE A 159 -16.90 -9.47 -9.82
N ALA A 160 -16.30 -8.39 -9.34
CA ALA A 160 -14.98 -7.97 -9.78
C ALA A 160 -14.11 -7.70 -8.56
N GLY A 161 -12.85 -8.05 -8.64
CA GLY A 161 -11.93 -7.93 -7.51
C GLY A 161 -10.48 -8.13 -7.93
N VAL A 162 -9.59 -7.81 -6.99
CA VAL A 162 -8.15 -8.06 -7.10
C VAL A 162 -7.85 -9.43 -6.51
N ILE A 163 -7.06 -10.25 -7.20
CA ILE A 163 -6.58 -11.51 -6.64
C ILE A 163 -5.53 -11.20 -5.58
N THR A 164 -5.82 -11.51 -4.31
CA THR A 164 -4.91 -11.24 -3.20
C THR A 164 -4.13 -12.46 -2.75
N LYS A 165 -4.61 -13.66 -3.06
CA LYS A 165 -3.96 -14.92 -2.66
C LYS A 165 -4.38 -16.05 -3.59
N ILE A 166 -3.43 -16.90 -3.97
CA ILE A 166 -3.70 -18.14 -4.71
C ILE A 166 -3.13 -19.33 -3.95
N THR A 167 -3.97 -20.33 -3.68
CA THR A 167 -3.54 -21.61 -3.09
C THR A 167 -3.84 -22.74 -4.07
N LYS A 168 -2.78 -23.45 -4.50
CA LYS A 168 -2.87 -24.57 -5.44
C LYS A 168 -3.14 -25.88 -4.69
N PHE A 169 -4.09 -26.66 -5.17
CA PHE A 169 -4.42 -27.99 -4.67
C PHE A 169 -4.55 -29.00 -5.81
N ILE A 170 -4.32 -30.27 -5.48
CA ILE A 170 -4.64 -31.39 -6.34
C ILE A 170 -5.88 -32.06 -5.75
N THR A 171 -6.92 -32.19 -6.58
CA THR A 171 -8.16 -32.89 -6.21
C THR A 171 -7.90 -34.38 -6.00
N LYS A 172 -8.81 -35.08 -5.31
CA LYS A 172 -8.76 -36.55 -5.19
C LYS A 172 -8.69 -37.28 -6.54
N SER A 173 -9.22 -36.64 -7.59
CA SER A 173 -9.14 -37.11 -8.99
C SER A 173 -7.82 -36.79 -9.72
N GLY A 174 -6.82 -36.23 -9.03
CA GLY A 174 -5.51 -35.91 -9.62
C GLY A 174 -5.47 -34.62 -10.45
N LYS A 175 -6.60 -33.92 -10.62
CA LYS A 175 -6.67 -32.66 -11.39
C LYS A 175 -6.33 -31.44 -10.53
N PRO A 176 -5.65 -30.42 -11.08
CA PRO A 176 -5.33 -29.20 -10.36
C PRO A 176 -6.60 -28.36 -10.06
N MET A 177 -6.57 -27.65 -8.95
CA MET A 177 -7.63 -26.76 -8.48
C MET A 177 -6.98 -25.58 -7.74
N LEU A 178 -7.56 -24.38 -7.85
CA LEU A 178 -7.14 -23.21 -7.06
C LEU A 178 -8.22 -22.81 -6.08
N PHE A 179 -7.79 -22.42 -4.88
CA PHE A 179 -8.52 -21.47 -4.04
C PHE A 179 -7.92 -20.08 -4.28
N VAL A 180 -8.74 -19.17 -4.76
CA VAL A 180 -8.36 -17.81 -5.10
C VAL A 180 -9.13 -16.86 -4.17
N THR A 181 -8.41 -16.08 -3.38
CA THR A 181 -9.01 -15.02 -2.58
C THR A 181 -9.13 -13.76 -3.43
N LEU A 182 -10.35 -13.26 -3.60
CA LEU A 182 -10.66 -12.00 -4.27
C LEU A 182 -11.01 -10.94 -3.24
N GLU A 183 -10.50 -9.73 -3.46
CA GLU A 183 -10.79 -8.54 -2.67
C GLU A 183 -11.49 -7.49 -3.55
N ASP A 184 -12.61 -6.96 -3.08
CA ASP A 184 -13.24 -5.76 -3.61
C ASP A 184 -13.22 -4.63 -2.57
N LEU A 185 -13.83 -3.49 -2.91
CA LEU A 185 -13.93 -2.32 -2.02
C LEU A 185 -14.74 -2.56 -0.74
N THR A 186 -15.38 -3.71 -0.60
CA THR A 186 -16.31 -4.03 0.48
C THR A 186 -15.91 -5.23 1.32
N GLY A 187 -15.06 -6.11 0.81
CA GLY A 187 -14.63 -7.29 1.54
C GLY A 187 -13.80 -8.25 0.71
N ARG A 188 -13.61 -9.46 1.26
CA ARG A 188 -12.89 -10.56 0.63
C ARG A 188 -13.79 -11.78 0.50
N ILE A 189 -13.59 -12.56 -0.55
CA ILE A 189 -14.25 -13.85 -0.74
C ILE A 189 -13.32 -14.89 -1.33
N GLU A 190 -13.46 -16.13 -0.88
CA GLU A 190 -12.75 -17.26 -1.47
C GLU A 190 -13.53 -17.83 -2.66
N THR A 191 -12.82 -18.05 -3.76
CA THR A 191 -13.36 -18.58 -5.00
C THR A 191 -12.62 -19.84 -5.41
N LEU A 192 -13.35 -20.88 -5.77
CA LEU A 192 -12.82 -22.17 -6.21
C LEU A 192 -12.78 -22.22 -7.73
N VAL A 193 -11.61 -22.56 -8.27
CA VAL A 193 -11.32 -22.63 -9.71
C VAL A 193 -10.86 -24.04 -10.06
N PHE A 194 -11.59 -24.71 -10.95
CA PHE A 194 -11.23 -26.06 -11.42
C PHE A 194 -10.27 -26.04 -12.61
N ALA A 195 -9.57 -27.17 -12.82
CA ALA A 195 -8.64 -27.40 -13.93
C ALA A 195 -9.14 -26.89 -15.29
N GLY A 196 -10.41 -27.12 -15.64
CA GLY A 196 -10.95 -26.70 -16.93
C GLY A 196 -10.92 -25.19 -17.17
N LEU A 197 -10.99 -24.37 -16.11
CA LEU A 197 -10.88 -22.91 -16.22
C LEU A 197 -9.42 -22.43 -16.14
N LEU A 198 -8.59 -23.13 -15.37
CA LEU A 198 -7.14 -22.92 -15.32
C LEU A 198 -6.48 -23.09 -16.70
N GLU A 199 -6.83 -24.16 -17.41
CA GLU A 199 -6.26 -24.49 -18.71
C GLU A 199 -6.68 -23.49 -19.81
N ARG A 200 -7.90 -22.93 -19.70
CA ARG A 200 -8.41 -21.95 -20.67
C ARG A 200 -7.67 -20.62 -20.61
N ASN A 201 -7.33 -20.16 -19.41
CA ASN A 201 -6.68 -18.88 -19.22
C ASN A 201 -5.71 -18.92 -18.04
N PRO A 202 -4.51 -19.49 -18.21
CA PRO A 202 -3.58 -19.64 -17.09
C PRO A 202 -2.98 -18.31 -16.62
N ILE A 203 -2.93 -17.31 -17.49
CA ILE A 203 -2.23 -16.04 -17.26
C ILE A 203 -2.98 -15.15 -16.25
N ILE A 204 -4.31 -15.24 -16.18
CA ILE A 204 -5.11 -14.38 -15.29
C ILE A 204 -4.99 -14.78 -13.81
N TRP A 205 -4.55 -16.00 -13.53
CA TRP A 205 -4.45 -16.54 -12.17
C TRP A 205 -3.12 -16.16 -11.52
N GLN A 206 -2.93 -14.86 -11.31
CA GLN A 206 -1.76 -14.28 -10.64
C GLN A 206 -2.19 -13.26 -9.60
N GLU A 207 -1.46 -13.18 -8.48
CA GLU A 207 -1.72 -12.17 -7.44
C GLU A 207 -1.53 -10.75 -8.01
N GLY A 208 -2.36 -9.82 -7.56
CA GLY A 208 -2.41 -8.43 -8.03
C GLY A 208 -3.25 -8.21 -9.30
N LYS A 209 -3.65 -9.26 -10.02
CA LYS A 209 -4.51 -9.12 -11.20
C LYS A 209 -5.94 -8.71 -10.82
N ILE A 210 -6.50 -7.77 -11.58
CA ILE A 210 -7.91 -7.37 -11.47
C ILE A 210 -8.71 -8.26 -12.41
N ILE A 211 -9.67 -9.01 -11.87
CA ILE A 211 -10.49 -9.91 -12.66
C ILE A 211 -11.98 -9.64 -12.48
N LEU A 212 -12.73 -9.92 -13.54
CA LEU A 212 -14.18 -10.04 -13.56
C LEU A 212 -14.52 -11.53 -13.53
N LEU A 213 -15.26 -11.96 -12.52
CA LEU A 213 -15.56 -13.35 -12.26
C LEU A 213 -17.07 -13.59 -12.25
N THR A 214 -17.51 -14.63 -12.95
CA THR A 214 -18.89 -15.14 -12.90
C THR A 214 -18.88 -16.53 -12.29
N GLY A 215 -19.78 -16.78 -11.35
CA GLY A 215 -19.85 -18.06 -10.65
C GLY A 215 -21.11 -18.25 -9.84
N LYS A 216 -21.20 -19.40 -9.16
CA LYS A 216 -22.33 -19.74 -8.28
C LYS A 216 -21.90 -19.72 -6.83
N LEU A 217 -22.77 -19.26 -5.94
CA LEU A 217 -22.51 -19.32 -4.50
C LEU A 217 -22.59 -20.77 -4.01
N THR A 218 -21.70 -21.17 -3.11
CA THR A 218 -21.66 -22.51 -2.52
C THR A 218 -21.31 -22.43 -1.03
N ASP A 219 -22.06 -23.18 -0.23
CA ASP A 219 -21.84 -23.37 1.20
C ASP A 219 -21.22 -24.76 1.38
N ARG A 220 -19.91 -24.89 1.15
CA ARG A 220 -19.20 -26.16 1.39
C ARG A 220 -18.61 -26.26 2.79
N ASP A 221 -18.35 -25.13 3.44
CA ASP A 221 -17.86 -25.04 4.81
C ASP A 221 -18.82 -24.11 5.57
N GLU A 222 -19.35 -24.58 6.71
CA GLU A 222 -20.49 -24.00 7.45
C GLU A 222 -20.27 -22.55 7.95
N GLU A 223 -19.10 -21.96 7.74
CA GLU A 223 -18.73 -20.63 8.24
C GLU A 223 -18.55 -19.55 7.16
N GLN A 224 -18.32 -19.89 5.88
CA GLN A 224 -18.02 -18.89 4.85
C GLN A 224 -18.58 -19.25 3.46
N ILE A 225 -19.32 -18.30 2.87
CA ILE A 225 -19.82 -18.40 1.49
C ILE A 225 -18.63 -18.40 0.53
N LYS A 226 -18.55 -19.42 -0.34
CA LYS A 226 -17.55 -19.49 -1.41
C LYS A 226 -18.23 -19.29 -2.76
N ILE A 227 -17.44 -18.89 -3.77
CA ILE A 227 -17.91 -18.89 -5.16
C ILE A 227 -17.28 -20.07 -5.89
N LEU A 228 -18.11 -20.83 -6.60
CA LEU A 228 -17.65 -21.74 -7.63
C LEU A 228 -17.53 -20.96 -8.95
N CYS A 229 -16.31 -20.79 -9.45
CA CYS A 229 -16.06 -20.02 -10.65
C CYS A 229 -16.44 -20.80 -11.91
N ASP A 230 -17.32 -20.21 -12.72
CA ASP A 230 -17.69 -20.72 -14.05
C ASP A 230 -16.80 -20.05 -15.12
N GLU A 231 -16.60 -18.73 -15.02
CA GLU A 231 -15.91 -17.91 -16.01
C GLU A 231 -15.11 -16.79 -15.32
N ALA A 232 -13.94 -16.44 -15.86
CA ALA A 232 -13.12 -15.34 -15.37
C ALA A 232 -12.37 -14.65 -16.52
N GLU A 233 -12.31 -13.32 -16.46
CA GLU A 233 -11.64 -12.46 -17.44
C GLU A 233 -10.80 -11.40 -16.73
N GLU A 234 -9.63 -11.06 -17.27
CA GLU A 234 -8.81 -9.95 -16.75
C GLU A 234 -9.38 -8.61 -17.20
N LEU A 235 -9.58 -7.71 -16.24
CA LEU A 235 -9.89 -6.31 -16.51
C LEU A 235 -8.56 -5.58 -16.76
N LYS A 236 -8.29 -5.27 -18.03
CA LYS A 236 -7.14 -4.44 -18.39
C LYS A 236 -7.47 -2.98 -18.14
N THR A 237 -6.56 -2.26 -17.49
CA THR A 237 -6.59 -0.79 -17.41
C THR A 237 -6.44 -0.25 -18.83
N GLN A 238 -7.40 0.59 -19.27
CA GLN A 238 -7.28 1.35 -20.53
C GLN A 238 -6.33 2.53 -20.34
#